data_AF-A0A7W9GPL6-F1
#
_entry.id   AF-A0A7W9GPL6-F1
#
_cell.length_a   1.000
_cell.length_b   1.000
_cell.length_c   1.000
_cell.angle_alpha   90.00
_cell.angle_beta   90.00
_cell.angle_gamma   90.00
#
_symmetry.space_group_name_H-M   'P 1'
#
loop_
_entity.id
_entity.type
_entity.pdbx_description
1 polymer ?
#
loop_
_entity_poly.entity_id
_entity_poly.type
_entity_poly.pdbx_seq_one_letter_code
_entity_poly.pdbx_strand_id
1 'polypeptide(L)'
;MENEAILLQVRGGDLVGVSEWVYVWLRPGADRPVVYVGSTAVPAVVRIWLHLHDTDPEVGRMKARYPGIEQDDLDVLAFPVPSRLDRAAVKSALVDRLEARGLLSERYVGDQPALLTGNGSVAPAVEWMVGEVIAHNGAAAG
;
A
#
# COMPACT_ATOMS: atom_id res chain seq x y z
N MET A 1 -23.07 19.21 9.91
CA MET A 1 -22.85 18.28 8.78
C MET A 1 -24.08 18.36 7.91
N GLU A 2 -23.91 18.74 6.65
CA GLU A 2 -24.95 18.52 5.66
C GLU A 2 -25.09 17.01 5.45
N ASN A 3 -26.32 16.53 5.33
CA ASN A 3 -26.57 15.11 5.07
C ASN A 3 -26.15 14.81 3.62
N GLU A 4 -24.97 14.24 3.43
CA GLU A 4 -24.49 13.78 2.12
C GLU A 4 -24.86 12.31 1.91
N ALA A 5 -25.46 12.01 0.76
CA ALA A 5 -25.73 10.64 0.32
C ALA A 5 -24.77 10.27 -0.80
N ILE A 6 -24.05 9.14 -0.65
CA ILE A 6 -23.22 8.57 -1.72
C ILE A 6 -23.98 7.45 -2.44
N LEU A 7 -23.93 7.43 -3.78
CA LEU A 7 -24.49 6.36 -4.59
C LEU A 7 -23.43 5.28 -4.83
N LEU A 8 -23.67 4.08 -4.30
CA LEU A 8 -22.82 2.90 -4.53
C LEU A 8 -23.60 1.89 -5.38
N GLN A 9 -23.09 1.59 -6.58
CA GLN A 9 -23.79 0.71 -7.51
C GLN A 9 -23.29 -0.73 -7.38
N VAL A 10 -24.17 -1.64 -6.98
CA VAL A 10 -23.86 -3.08 -6.96
C VAL A 10 -24.51 -3.77 -8.16
N ARG A 11 -23.74 -4.55 -8.91
CA ARG A 11 -24.21 -5.32 -10.07
C ARG A 11 -23.52 -6.68 -10.05
N GLY A 12 -24.30 -7.76 -10.16
CA GLY A 12 -23.73 -9.13 -10.20
C GLY A 12 -23.00 -9.56 -8.92
N GLY A 13 -23.21 -8.87 -7.80
CA GLY A 13 -22.46 -9.11 -6.55
C GLY A 13 -21.24 -8.21 -6.35
N ASP A 14 -20.90 -7.38 -7.34
CA ASP A 14 -19.71 -6.52 -7.31
C ASP A 14 -20.08 -5.03 -7.25
N LEU A 15 -19.20 -4.24 -6.63
CA LEU A 15 -19.28 -2.78 -6.61
C LEU A 15 -18.71 -2.23 -7.93
N VAL A 16 -19.51 -1.43 -8.63
CA VAL A 16 -19.16 -0.82 -9.91
C VAL A 16 -18.36 0.47 -9.70
N GLY A 17 -17.39 0.72 -10.57
CA GLY A 17 -16.64 1.98 -10.58
C GLY A 17 -15.60 2.11 -9.48
N VAL A 18 -15.23 1.00 -8.83
CA VAL A 18 -14.12 1.00 -7.88
C VAL A 18 -12.79 1.12 -8.59
N SER A 19 -11.88 1.90 -7.99
CA SER A 19 -10.48 1.94 -8.40
C SER A 19 -9.69 0.93 -7.59
N GLU A 20 -8.74 0.27 -8.24
CA GLU A 20 -7.77 -0.58 -7.58
C GLU A 20 -6.59 0.25 -7.08
N TRP A 21 -6.05 -0.11 -5.91
CA TRP A 21 -4.96 0.62 -5.28
C TRP A 21 -3.85 -0.31 -4.82
N VAL A 22 -2.62 0.18 -4.90
CA VAL A 22 -1.47 -0.33 -4.15
C VAL A 22 -1.02 0.77 -3.22
N TYR A 23 -0.68 0.44 -1.98
CA TYR A 23 -0.29 1.43 -0.98
C TYR A 23 0.91 0.97 -0.16
N VAL A 24 1.68 1.94 0.31
CA VAL A 24 2.94 1.73 1.05
C VAL A 24 2.86 2.49 2.35
N TRP A 25 3.06 1.79 3.47
CA TRP A 25 3.21 2.36 4.80
C TRP A 25 4.68 2.66 5.07
N LEU A 26 4.93 3.85 5.59
CA LEU A 26 6.27 4.42 5.73
C LEU A 26 6.45 4.93 7.16
N ARG A 27 7.64 4.70 7.73
CA ARG A 27 8.19 5.52 8.80
C ARG A 27 8.97 6.67 8.16
N PRO A 28 8.43 7.90 8.16
CA PRO A 28 9.09 9.03 7.52
C PRO A 28 10.47 9.30 8.16
N GLY A 29 11.46 9.63 7.34
CA GLY A 29 12.82 9.99 7.77
C GLY A 29 13.73 8.82 8.14
N ALA A 30 13.25 7.57 8.09
CA ALA A 30 14.08 6.39 8.34
C ALA A 30 14.86 5.96 7.09
N ASP A 31 16.06 5.40 7.26
CA ASP A 31 16.88 4.87 6.15
C ASP A 31 16.16 3.77 5.36
N ARG A 32 15.40 2.93 6.08
CA ARG A 32 14.57 1.83 5.54
C ARG A 32 13.12 2.07 5.95
N PRO A 33 12.40 2.95 5.24
CA PRO A 33 11.14 3.52 5.73
C PRO A 33 9.95 2.58 5.58
N VAL A 34 9.97 1.65 4.61
CA VAL A 34 8.79 0.88 4.24
C VAL A 34 8.50 -0.23 5.24
N VAL A 35 7.36 -0.18 5.93
CA VAL A 35 6.96 -1.20 6.93
C VAL A 35 5.87 -2.15 6.42
N TYR A 36 5.12 -1.75 5.40
CA TYR A 36 4.09 -2.61 4.81
C TYR A 36 3.73 -2.16 3.40
N VAL A 37 3.51 -3.11 2.50
CA VAL A 37 2.91 -2.87 1.17
C VAL A 37 1.63 -3.69 1.07
N GLY A 38 0.53 -3.01 0.76
CA GLY A 38 -0.78 -3.61 0.62
C GLY A 38 -1.42 -3.25 -0.72
N SER A 39 -2.55 -3.88 -1.00
CA SER A 39 -3.36 -3.57 -2.18
C SER A 39 -4.83 -3.81 -1.89
N THR A 40 -5.71 -3.11 -2.59
CA THR A 40 -7.15 -3.11 -2.30
C THR A 40 -8.01 -2.81 -3.53
N ALA A 41 -9.24 -3.32 -3.53
CA ALA A 41 -10.30 -2.98 -4.48
C ALA A 41 -11.31 -1.97 -3.92
N VAL A 42 -11.12 -1.55 -2.66
CA VAL A 42 -11.92 -0.50 -2.01
C VAL A 42 -11.09 0.78 -1.87
N PRO A 43 -11.71 1.96 -1.66
CA PRO A 43 -10.97 3.20 -1.43
C PRO A 43 -9.88 3.02 -0.37
N ALA A 44 -8.66 3.51 -0.67
CA ALA A 44 -7.50 3.29 0.18
C ALA A 44 -7.76 3.72 1.63
N VAL A 45 -8.38 4.90 1.84
CA VAL A 45 -8.74 5.40 3.18
C VAL A 45 -9.56 4.40 4.00
N VAL A 46 -10.50 3.68 3.39
CA VAL A 46 -11.30 2.65 4.07
C VAL A 46 -10.43 1.47 4.46
N ARG A 47 -9.55 1.01 3.56
CA ARG A 47 -8.65 -0.11 3.86
C ARG A 47 -7.63 0.24 4.96
N ILE A 48 -7.10 1.47 4.97
CA ILE A 48 -6.20 1.96 6.01
C ILE A 48 -6.92 2.05 7.36
N TRP A 49 -8.16 2.57 7.38
CA TRP A 49 -8.96 2.59 8.59
C TRP A 49 -9.18 1.17 9.13
N LEU A 50 -9.53 0.21 8.27
CA LEU A 50 -9.71 -1.20 8.66
C LEU A 50 -8.43 -1.81 9.24
N HIS A 51 -7.26 -1.51 8.66
CA HIS A 51 -5.97 -1.96 9.19
C HIS A 51 -5.69 -1.54 10.63
N LEU A 52 -6.26 -0.40 11.06
CA LEU A 52 -6.05 0.19 12.38
C LEU A 52 -7.14 -0.20 13.39
N HIS A 53 -8.33 -0.58 12.94
CA HIS A 53 -9.50 -0.69 13.82
C HIS A 53 -10.13 -2.08 13.85
N ASP A 54 -10.01 -2.86 12.78
CA ASP A 54 -10.64 -4.18 12.72
C ASP A 54 -9.95 -5.17 13.67
N THR A 55 -10.73 -6.07 14.26
CA THR A 55 -10.24 -7.09 15.20
C THR A 55 -9.81 -8.39 14.52
N ASP A 56 -10.26 -8.63 13.29
CA ASP A 56 -9.76 -9.75 12.49
C ASP A 56 -8.31 -9.48 12.07
N PRO A 57 -7.33 -10.32 12.43
CA PRO A 57 -5.91 -10.08 12.14
C PRO A 57 -5.56 -10.06 10.65
N GLU A 58 -6.40 -10.58 9.75
CA GLU A 58 -6.20 -10.47 8.30
C GLU A 58 -6.73 -9.16 7.74
N VAL A 59 -7.73 -8.56 8.40
CA VAL A 59 -8.29 -7.25 8.04
C VAL A 59 -7.50 -6.14 8.75
N GLY A 60 -7.43 -6.19 10.07
CA GLY A 60 -6.65 -5.34 10.99
C GLY A 60 -5.15 -5.63 10.99
N ARG A 61 -4.58 -6.00 9.82
CA ARG A 61 -3.21 -6.53 9.73
C ARG A 61 -2.13 -5.65 10.36
N MET A 62 -2.21 -4.33 10.18
CA MET A 62 -1.23 -3.42 10.79
C MET A 62 -1.34 -3.43 12.30
N LYS A 63 -2.56 -3.33 12.85
CA LYS A 63 -2.81 -3.44 14.29
C LYS A 63 -2.31 -4.77 14.86
N ALA A 64 -2.52 -5.86 14.13
CA ALA A 64 -2.20 -7.20 14.60
C ALA A 64 -0.70 -7.54 14.51
N ARG A 65 0.02 -7.00 13.52
CA ARG A 65 1.37 -7.46 13.17
C ARG A 65 2.48 -6.43 13.34
N TYR A 66 2.17 -5.14 13.29
CA TYR A 66 3.18 -4.08 13.40
C TYR A 66 3.32 -3.61 14.85
N PRO A 67 4.45 -3.87 15.53
CA PRO A 67 4.55 -3.62 16.98
C PRO A 67 4.43 -2.14 17.40
N GLY A 68 4.76 -1.20 16.51
CA GLY A 68 4.77 0.23 16.79
C GLY A 68 3.51 0.97 16.34
N ILE A 69 2.41 0.27 16.00
CA ILE A 69 1.26 0.87 15.29
C ILE A 69 0.56 1.99 16.07
N GLU A 70 0.67 2.02 17.39
CA GLU A 70 0.06 3.05 18.24
C GLU A 70 1.05 4.17 18.63
N GLN A 71 2.35 4.00 18.36
CA GLN A 71 3.41 4.90 18.83
C GLN A 71 4.22 5.55 17.70
N ASP A 72 4.46 4.83 16.62
CA ASP A 72 5.25 5.32 15.49
C ASP A 72 4.35 6.23 14.62
N ASP A 73 4.86 7.41 14.26
CA ASP A 73 4.26 8.22 13.21
C ASP A 73 4.43 7.50 11.86
N LEU A 74 3.32 7.25 11.16
CA LEU A 74 3.32 6.51 9.90
C LEU A 74 2.58 7.29 8.81
N ASP A 75 3.20 7.34 7.64
CA ASP A 75 2.57 7.83 6.42
C ASP A 75 2.11 6.68 5.53
N VAL A 76 1.08 6.93 4.73
CA VAL A 76 0.63 6.00 3.68
C VAL A 76 0.58 6.71 2.34
N LEU A 77 1.40 6.25 1.40
CA LEU A 77 1.25 6.61 -0.01
C LEU A 77 0.33 5.59 -0.69
N ALA A 78 -0.78 6.05 -1.27
CA ALA A 78 -1.72 5.21 -2.00
C ALA A 78 -1.71 5.58 -3.49
N PHE A 79 -1.43 4.58 -4.32
CA PHE A 79 -1.28 4.71 -5.76
C PHE A 79 -2.44 4.03 -6.48
N PRO A 80 -3.15 4.73 -7.39
CA PRO A 80 -4.15 4.08 -8.22
C PRO A 80 -3.45 3.13 -9.20
N VAL A 81 -4.00 1.92 -9.35
CA VAL A 81 -3.55 0.94 -10.33
C VAL A 81 -4.40 1.11 -11.59
N PRO A 82 -3.78 1.41 -12.75
CA PRO A 82 -4.50 1.42 -14.03
C PRO A 82 -5.19 0.08 -14.29
N SER A 83 -6.44 0.09 -14.73
CA SER A 83 -7.27 -1.11 -14.96
C SER A 83 -6.68 -2.13 -15.94
N ARG A 84 -5.71 -1.71 -16.77
CA ARG A 84 -4.96 -2.60 -17.67
C ARG A 84 -3.85 -3.41 -16.99
N LEU A 85 -3.55 -3.12 -15.73
CA LEU A 85 -2.50 -3.78 -14.95
C LEU A 85 -3.14 -4.66 -13.88
N ASP A 86 -2.54 -5.82 -13.63
CA ASP A 86 -2.93 -6.68 -12.51
C ASP A 86 -2.39 -6.11 -11.19
N ARG A 87 -3.28 -5.80 -10.25
CA ARG A 87 -2.92 -5.22 -8.95
C ARG A 87 -1.98 -6.11 -8.14
N ALA A 88 -2.15 -7.44 -8.19
CA ALA A 88 -1.30 -8.35 -7.43
C ALA A 88 0.13 -8.36 -8.00
N ALA A 89 0.28 -8.35 -9.32
CA ALA A 89 1.56 -8.24 -10.00
C ALA A 89 2.25 -6.90 -9.72
N VAL A 90 1.51 -5.78 -9.73
CA VAL A 90 2.06 -4.46 -9.38
C VAL A 90 2.54 -4.44 -7.93
N LYS A 91 1.73 -4.97 -6.99
CA LYS A 91 2.13 -5.08 -5.58
C LYS A 91 3.40 -5.90 -5.41
N SER A 92 3.46 -7.09 -6.00
CA SER A 92 4.63 -7.99 -5.90
C SER A 92 5.88 -7.30 -6.44
N ALA A 93 5.81 -6.76 -7.66
CA ALA A 93 6.95 -6.07 -8.28
C ALA A 93 7.39 -4.83 -7.49
N LEU A 94 6.47 -4.11 -6.85
CA LEU A 94 6.79 -2.99 -5.97
C LEU A 94 7.56 -3.46 -4.73
N VAL A 95 7.13 -4.53 -4.08
CA VAL A 95 7.84 -5.11 -2.92
C VAL A 95 9.26 -5.51 -3.30
N ASP A 96 9.42 -6.27 -4.39
CA ASP A 96 10.74 -6.72 -4.87
C ASP A 96 11.64 -5.52 -5.20
N ARG A 97 11.08 -4.48 -5.83
CA ARG A 97 11.85 -3.30 -6.21
C ARG A 97 12.26 -2.45 -5.02
N LEU A 98 11.40 -2.30 -4.02
CA LEU A 98 11.73 -1.61 -2.77
C LEU A 98 12.81 -2.37 -2.00
N GLU A 99 12.77 -3.71 -1.97
CA GLU A 99 13.82 -4.53 -1.36
C GLU A 99 15.15 -4.35 -2.09
N ALA A 100 15.16 -4.45 -3.42
CA ALA A 100 16.37 -4.29 -4.23
C ALA A 100 17.04 -2.90 -4.06
N ARG A 101 16.29 -1.89 -3.61
CA ARG A 101 16.77 -0.54 -3.28
C ARG A 101 17.13 -0.37 -1.79
N GLY A 102 16.96 -1.41 -0.98
CA GLY A 102 17.23 -1.40 0.46
C GLY A 102 16.15 -0.69 1.30
N LEU A 103 14.96 -0.39 0.74
CA LEU A 103 13.96 0.46 1.39
C LEU A 103 13.01 -0.27 2.33
N LEU A 104 12.89 -1.61 2.23
CA LEU A 104 12.07 -2.39 3.16
C LEU A 104 12.69 -2.36 4.55
N SER A 105 11.91 -1.99 5.55
CA SER A 105 12.30 -1.97 6.96
C SER A 105 12.62 -3.37 7.48
N GLU A 106 13.48 -3.45 8.50
CA GLU A 106 13.64 -4.67 9.31
C GLU A 106 12.35 -5.08 10.04
N ARG A 107 11.44 -4.11 10.26
CA ARG A 107 10.10 -4.34 10.83
C ARG A 107 9.03 -4.53 9.75
N TYR A 108 9.40 -4.94 8.54
CA TYR A 108 8.45 -5.13 7.46
C TYR A 108 7.51 -6.31 7.75
N VAL A 109 6.19 -6.07 7.72
CA VAL A 109 5.15 -7.05 8.10
C VAL A 109 4.29 -7.53 6.91
N GLY A 110 4.72 -7.20 5.70
CA GLY A 110 4.02 -7.58 4.47
C GLY A 110 4.43 -8.95 3.93
N ASP A 111 3.89 -9.26 2.75
CA ASP A 111 4.28 -10.47 2.03
C ASP A 111 5.75 -10.34 1.64
N GLN A 112 6.51 -11.42 1.83
CA GLN A 112 7.94 -11.42 1.53
C GLN A 112 8.16 -11.26 0.02
N PRO A 113 9.22 -10.54 -0.37
CA PRO A 113 9.68 -10.49 -1.76
C PRO A 113 9.77 -11.90 -2.34
N ALA A 114 9.18 -12.10 -3.50
CA ALA A 114 9.22 -13.39 -4.16
C ALA A 114 10.37 -13.37 -5.16
N LEU A 115 11.11 -14.48 -5.27
CA LEU A 115 12.05 -14.68 -6.37
C LEU A 115 11.23 -14.83 -7.68
N LEU A 116 10.74 -13.72 -8.26
CA LEU A 116 9.93 -13.76 -9.48
C LEU A 116 10.54 -12.93 -10.60
N THR A 117 10.46 -13.53 -11.78
CA THR A 117 10.84 -12.97 -13.09
C THR A 117 9.95 -11.77 -13.41
N GLY A 118 10.57 -10.60 -13.57
CA GLY A 118 9.85 -9.36 -13.81
C GLY A 118 8.88 -9.43 -14.99
N ASN A 119 7.60 -9.17 -14.73
CA ASN A 119 6.65 -8.87 -15.78
C ASN A 119 6.92 -7.46 -16.29
N GLY A 120 7.63 -7.32 -17.42
CA GLY A 120 8.07 -6.02 -17.96
C GLY A 120 6.94 -4.99 -18.15
N SER A 121 5.68 -5.44 -18.22
CA SER A 121 4.51 -4.56 -18.37
C SER A 121 4.22 -3.65 -17.17
N VAL A 122 4.61 -4.04 -15.95
CA VAL A 122 4.37 -3.23 -14.73
C VAL A 122 5.54 -2.31 -14.36
N ALA A 123 6.72 -2.52 -14.95
CA ALA A 123 7.95 -1.83 -14.55
C ALA A 123 7.85 -0.29 -14.54
N PRO A 124 7.25 0.39 -15.54
CA PRO A 124 7.16 1.85 -15.51
C PRO A 124 6.32 2.39 -14.34
N ALA A 125 5.21 1.71 -14.01
CA ALA A 125 4.37 2.11 -12.89
C ALA A 125 5.10 1.90 -11.55
N VAL A 126 5.81 0.78 -11.41
CA VAL A 126 6.58 0.45 -10.21
C VAL A 126 7.74 1.42 -10.00
N GLU A 127 8.52 1.74 -11.04
CA GLU A 127 9.62 2.70 -10.91
C GLU A 127 9.12 4.09 -10.50
N TRP A 128 7.97 4.53 -11.03
CA TRP A 128 7.34 5.76 -10.58
C TRP A 128 6.97 5.70 -9.10
N MET A 129 6.27 4.64 -8.64
CA MET A 129 5.88 4.47 -7.23
C MET A 129 7.10 4.46 -6.29
N VAL A 130 8.20 3.80 -6.68
CA VAL A 130 9.45 3.80 -5.92
C VAL A 130 10.07 5.20 -5.87
N GLY A 131 10.01 5.96 -6.97
CA GLY A 131 10.42 7.36 -7.01
C GLY A 131 9.66 8.22 -6.01
N GLU A 132 8.33 8.09 -5.96
CA GLU A 132 7.48 8.80 -4.99
C GLU A 132 7.81 8.44 -3.54
N VAL A 133 8.04 7.15 -3.25
CA VAL A 133 8.47 6.69 -1.92
C VAL A 133 9.79 7.34 -1.50
N ILE A 134 10.79 7.37 -2.40
CA ILE A 134 12.09 7.97 -2.12
C ILE A 134 11.94 9.49 -1.91
N ALA A 135 11.20 10.17 -2.78
CA ALA A 135 10.99 11.60 -2.70
C ALA A 135 10.30 12.00 -1.39
N HIS A 136 9.23 11.29 -1.01
CA HIS A 136 8.52 11.51 0.25
C HIS A 136 9.41 11.30 1.46
N ASN A 137 10.19 10.21 1.49
CA ASN A 137 11.09 9.94 2.61
C ASN A 137 12.22 10.97 2.73
N GLY A 138 12.77 11.42 1.60
CA GLY A 138 13.80 12.46 1.58
C GLY A 138 13.30 13.81 2.06
N ALA A 139 12.03 14.16 1.76
CA ALA A 139 11.41 15.38 2.25
C ALA A 139 11.17 15.37 3.77
N ALA A 140 10.94 14.19 4.36
CA ALA A 140 10.72 14.05 5.80
C ALA A 140 12.02 13.97 6.63
N ALA A 141 13.18 13.82 5.99
CA ALA A 141 14.49 13.74 6.64
C ALA A 141 15.19 15.11 6.79
N GLY A 142 14.65 16.17 6.16
CA GLY A 142 15.18 17.54 6.20
C GLY A 142 14.39 18.45 7.12
#